data_AF-A0A1B7VFA0-F1
#
_entry.id   AF-A0A1B7VFA0-F1
#
_cell.length_a   1.000
_cell.length_b   1.000
_cell.length_c   1.000
_cell.angle_alpha   90.00
_cell.angle_beta   90.00
_cell.angle_gamma   90.00
#
_symmetry.space_group_name_H-M   'P 1'
#
loop_
_entity.id
_entity.type
_entity.pdbx_description
1 polymer ?
#
loop_
_entity_poly.entity_id
_entity_poly.type
_entity_poly.pdbx_seq_one_letter_code
_entity_poly.pdbx_strand_id
1 'polypeptide(L)' 'GNIEDTIKSKKGSGEELADNVKEPMETAFDANFSRVKVHTDGESDQLNKSLNSRAFATGQDIFFSQGAYNPGSR' A
#
# COMPACT_ATOMS: atom_id res chain seq x y z
N GLY A 1 -8.35 3.65 18.54
CA GLY A 1 -7.56 4.84 18.16
C GLY A 1 -8.25 5.54 17.02
N ASN A 2 -7.97 6.82 16.80
CA ASN A 2 -8.46 7.54 15.63
C ASN A 2 -7.76 7.00 14.37
N ILE A 3 -8.54 6.49 13.41
CA ILE A 3 -8.04 5.88 12.16
C ILE A 3 -7.13 6.86 11.40
N GLU A 4 -7.47 8.14 11.39
CA GLU A 4 -6.67 9.17 10.70
C GLU A 4 -5.29 9.34 11.33
N ASP A 5 -5.19 9.28 12.66
CA ASP A 5 -3.92 9.46 13.36
C ASP A 5 -3.00 8.25 13.14
N THR A 6 -3.56 7.04 13.07
CA THR A 6 -2.83 5.83 12.67
C THR A 6 -2.34 5.90 11.23
N ILE A 7 -3.16 6.36 10.29
CA ILE A 7 -2.74 6.52 8.89
C ILE A 7 -1.60 7.53 8.80
N LYS A 8 -1.70 8.66 9.52
CA LYS A 8 -0.66 9.69 9.53
C LYS A 8 0.66 9.17 10.09
N SER A 9 0.64 8.36 11.14
CA SER A 9 1.87 7.82 11.74
C SER A 9 2.59 6.81 10.86
N LYS A 10 1.88 6.17 9.91
CA LYS A 10 2.43 5.18 8.97
C LYS A 10 2.93 5.77 7.66
N LYS A 11 2.57 7.01 7.35
CA LYS A 11 2.90 7.61 6.06
C LYS A 11 4.39 7.49 5.74
N GLY A 12 4.72 6.85 4.62
CA GLY A 12 6.09 6.70 4.14
C GLY A 12 6.92 5.57 4.76
N SER A 13 6.42 4.86 5.78
CA SER A 13 7.18 3.80 6.48
C SER A 13 7.09 2.43 5.82
N GLY A 14 6.26 2.27 4.79
CA GLY A 14 6.04 1.01 4.11
C GLY A 14 7.23 0.59 3.24
N GLU A 15 7.10 -0.59 2.63
CA GLU A 15 8.08 -1.10 1.67
C GLU A 15 7.89 -0.43 0.31
N GLU A 16 8.94 -0.36 -0.50
CA GLU A 16 8.77 0.08 -1.89
C GLU A 16 7.90 -0.90 -2.66
N LEU A 17 7.16 -0.39 -3.64
CA LEU A 17 6.46 -1.23 -4.59
C LEU A 17 7.47 -2.19 -5.25
N ALA A 18 7.12 -3.48 -5.31
CA ALA A 18 8.03 -4.49 -5.86
C ALA A 18 8.37 -4.15 -7.31
N ASP A 19 9.64 -4.31 -7.71
CA ASP A 19 10.12 -3.84 -9.02
C ASP A 19 9.34 -4.44 -10.19
N ASN A 20 8.94 -5.70 -10.07
CA ASN A 20 8.15 -6.41 -11.08
C ASN A 20 6.70 -5.89 -11.22
N VAL A 21 6.23 -5.05 -10.30
CA VAL A 21 4.98 -4.29 -10.40
C VAL A 21 5.25 -2.83 -10.75
N LYS A 22 6.31 -2.24 -10.16
CA LYS A 22 6.69 -0.84 -10.33
C LYS A 22 7.06 -0.52 -11.78
N GLU A 23 8.01 -1.24 -12.38
CA GLU A 23 8.52 -0.90 -13.72
C GLU A 23 7.44 -0.95 -14.82
N PRO A 24 6.57 -1.98 -14.88
CA PRO A 24 5.48 -1.99 -15.86
C PRO A 24 4.48 -0.85 -15.64
N MET A 25 4.19 -0.48 -14.39
CA MET A 25 3.32 0.65 -14.08
C MET A 25 3.95 1.98 -14.49
N GLU A 26 5.22 2.22 -14.15
CA GLU A 26 5.93 3.44 -14.56
C GLU A 26 5.92 3.61 -16.08
N THR A 27 6.13 2.51 -16.82
CA THR A 27 6.06 2.49 -18.29
C THR A 27 4.65 2.78 -18.81
N ALA A 28 3.64 2.13 -18.23
CA ALA A 28 2.25 2.26 -18.68
C ALA A 28 1.65 3.65 -18.41
N PHE A 29 2.09 4.30 -17.34
CA PHE A 29 1.54 5.57 -16.88
C PHE A 29 2.44 6.78 -17.16
N ASP A 30 3.64 6.60 -17.71
CA ASP A 30 4.68 7.64 -17.89
C ASP A 30 4.87 8.49 -16.62
N ALA A 31 5.01 7.80 -15.49
CA ALA A 31 5.05 8.41 -14.16
C ALA A 31 5.98 7.65 -13.23
N ASN A 32 6.48 8.35 -12.20
CA ASN A 32 7.41 7.79 -11.22
C ASN A 32 6.67 7.21 -10.00
N PHE A 33 6.83 5.91 -9.77
CA PHE A 33 6.23 5.14 -8.69
C PHE A 33 7.24 4.76 -7.59
N SER A 34 8.51 5.19 -7.67
CA SER A 34 9.55 4.89 -6.67
C SER A 34 9.24 5.40 -5.26
N ARG A 35 8.34 6.38 -5.15
CA ARG A 35 7.87 6.91 -3.87
C ARG A 35 6.65 6.19 -3.31
N VAL A 36 6.06 5.25 -4.05
CA VAL A 36 4.92 4.46 -3.56
C VAL A 36 5.38 3.50 -2.48
N LYS A 37 4.69 3.55 -1.34
CA LYS A 37 4.91 2.68 -0.19
C LYS A 37 3.77 1.70 -0.01
N VAL A 38 4.11 0.44 0.24
CA VAL A 38 3.19 -0.67 0.42
C VAL A 38 3.25 -1.11 1.87
N HIS A 39 2.08 -1.21 2.50
CA HIS A 39 1.92 -1.68 3.88
C HIS A 39 1.12 -2.97 3.90
N THR A 40 1.71 -4.03 4.46
CA THR A 40 1.15 -5.38 4.53
C THR A 40 1.17 -5.95 5.96
N ASP A 41 1.49 -5.11 6.94
CA ASP A 41 1.59 -5.49 8.35
C ASP A 41 0.21 -5.70 9.01
N GLY A 42 0.22 -6.20 10.26
CA GLY A 42 -1.01 -6.46 10.99
C GLY A 42 -1.86 -5.20 11.26
N GLU A 43 -1.24 -4.02 11.30
CA GLU A 43 -1.96 -2.75 11.46
C GLU A 43 -2.70 -2.36 10.18
N SER A 44 -2.08 -2.59 9.01
CA SER A 44 -2.72 -2.43 7.70
C SER A 44 -3.95 -3.33 7.55
N ASP A 45 -3.89 -4.55 8.07
CA ASP A 45 -5.03 -5.48 8.10
C ASP A 45 -6.17 -4.96 9.00
N GLN A 46 -5.86 -4.41 10.17
CA GLN A 46 -6.85 -3.83 11.07
C GLN A 46 -7.53 -2.58 10.48
N LEU A 47 -6.77 -1.72 9.80
CA LEU A 47 -7.29 -0.55 9.11
C LEU A 47 -8.26 -0.97 8.00
N ASN A 48 -7.86 -1.93 7.16
CA ASN A 48 -8.70 -2.46 6.09
C ASN A 48 -9.99 -3.09 6.60
N LYS A 49 -9.94 -3.84 7.71
CA LYS A 49 -11.16 -4.37 8.38
C LYS A 49 -12.09 -3.25 8.86
N SER A 50 -11.52 -2.19 9.45
CA SER A 50 -12.30 -1.05 9.95
C SER A 50 -12.97 -0.25 8.84
N LEU A 51 -12.34 -0.20 7.66
CA LEU A 51 -12.85 0.48 6.47
C LEU A 51 -13.67 -0.44 5.55
N ASN A 52 -13.82 -1.72 5.91
CA ASN A 52 -14.42 -2.76 5.06
C ASN A 52 -13.82 -2.80 3.64
N SER A 53 -12.49 -2.72 3.56
CA SER A 53 -11.72 -2.69 2.30
C SER A 53 -10.74 -3.87 2.22
N ARG A 54 -10.38 -4.26 0.99
CA ARG A 54 -9.27 -5.19 0.73
C ARG A 54 -7.92 -4.47 0.64
N ALA A 55 -7.94 -3.26 0.11
CA ALA A 55 -6.84 -2.32 0.13
C ALA A 55 -7.41 -0.90 0.05
N PHE A 56 -6.66 0.07 0.56
CA PHE A 56 -6.92 1.49 0.31
C PHE A 56 -5.62 2.25 0.07
N ALA A 57 -5.72 3.39 -0.61
CA ALA A 57 -4.58 4.25 -0.90
C ALA A 57 -4.82 5.66 -0.34
N THR A 58 -3.76 6.29 0.14
CA THR A 58 -3.77 7.69 0.58
C THR A 58 -2.40 8.32 0.35
N GLY A 59 -2.36 9.40 -0.44
CA GLY A 59 -1.10 9.98 -0.88
C GLY A 59 -0.27 8.98 -1.71
N GLN A 60 0.91 8.62 -1.20
CA GLN A 60 1.83 7.67 -1.84
C GLN A 60 1.84 6.31 -1.13
N ASP A 61 0.90 6.06 -0.22
CA ASP A 61 0.84 4.86 0.58
C ASP A 61 -0.35 3.99 0.16
N ILE A 62 -0.12 2.68 0.04
CA ILE A 62 -1.14 1.67 -0.24
C ILE A 62 -1.12 0.66 0.92
N PHE A 63 -2.26 0.49 1.58
CA PHE A 63 -2.43 -0.41 2.72
C PHE A 63 -3.24 -1.61 2.27
N PHE A 64 -2.66 -2.81 2.33
CA PHE A 64 -3.31 -4.05 1.96
C PHE A 64 -3.80 -4.82 3.19
N SER A 65 -4.94 -5.49 3.07
CA SER A 65 -5.34 -6.51 4.04
C SER A 65 -4.38 -7.71 3.97
N GLN A 66 -4.41 -8.55 5.00
CA GLN A 66 -3.54 -9.73 5.04
C GLN A 66 -3.73 -10.59 3.77
N GLY A 67 -2.62 -10.93 3.11
CA GLY A 67 -2.59 -11.75 1.90
C GLY A 67 -3.13 -11.06 0.63
N ALA A 68 -3.53 -9.79 0.68
CA ALA A 68 -4.05 -9.09 -0.50
C ALA A 68 -2.96 -8.58 -1.44
N TYR A 69 -1.73 -8.34 -0.96
CA TYR A 69 -0.58 -8.00 -1.79
C TYR A 69 0.22 -9.26 -2.11
N ASN A 70 0.24 -9.64 -3.37
CA ASN A 70 1.00 -10.77 -3.89
C ASN A 70 1.64 -10.40 -5.23
N PRO A 71 2.77 -9.66 -5.22
CA PRO A 71 3.40 -9.22 -6.46
C PRO A 71 3.95 -10.39 -7.31
N GLY A 72 4.06 -11.60 -6.74
CA GLY A 72 4.52 -12.79 -7.46
C GLY A 72 3.40 -13.66 -8.06
N SER A 73 2.12 -13.33 -7.83
CA SER A 73 1.03 -14.06 -8.50
C SER A 73 0.90 -13.67 -9.96
N ARG A 74 0.58 -14.65 -10.80
CA ARG A 74 0.40 -14.53 -12.25
C ARG A 74 -0.92 -13.89 -12.63
#